data_AF-A0A437C917-F1
#
_entry.id   AF-A0A437C917-F1
#
_cell.length_a   1.000
_cell.length_b   1.000
_cell.length_c   1.000
_cell.angle_alpha   90.00
_cell.angle_beta   90.00
_cell.angle_gamma   90.00
#
_symmetry.space_group_name_H-M   'P 1'
#
loop_
_entity.id
_entity.type
_entity.pdbx_description
1 polymer ?
#
loop_
_entity_poly.entity_id
_entity_poly.type
_entity_poly.pdbx_seq_one_letter_code
_entity_poly.pdbx_strand_id
1 'polypeptide(L)'
;MKAASSVPVLVVVLAPLLTGSDLILPLDCSDIYNHNNSQPSGVYTIYPIGATSAVQVFCDMETLGGRWTVFQSRLDGSVNFYRPWDH
;
A
#
# COMPACT_ATOMS: atom_id res chain seq x y z
N MET A 1 -44.80 -6.74 1.00
CA MET A 1 -44.37 -5.35 1.27
C MET A 1 -43.08 -5.43 2.08
N LYS A 2 -41.94 -5.03 1.51
CA LYS A 2 -40.63 -5.13 2.19
C LYS A 2 -40.61 -4.14 3.35
N ALA A 3 -40.45 -4.62 4.58
CA ALA A 3 -40.27 -3.78 5.73
C ALA A 3 -38.97 -2.99 5.56
N ALA A 4 -39.06 -1.65 5.49
CA ALA A 4 -37.91 -0.78 5.63
C ALA A 4 -37.51 -0.78 7.10
N SER A 5 -36.49 -1.55 7.46
CA SER A 5 -35.93 -1.54 8.81
C SER A 5 -35.34 -0.14 9.07
N SER A 6 -35.95 0.61 9.99
CA SER A 6 -35.46 1.91 10.44
C SER A 6 -34.18 1.70 11.24
N VAL A 7 -33.03 1.78 10.57
CA VAL A 7 -31.73 1.70 11.24
C VAL A 7 -31.60 2.93 12.15
N PRO A 8 -31.28 2.78 13.45
CA PRO A 8 -31.16 3.91 14.36
C PRO A 8 -30.08 4.86 13.87
N VAL A 9 -30.32 6.17 13.93
CA VAL A 9 -29.33 7.21 13.55
C VAL A 9 -28.00 7.01 14.30
N LEU A 10 -28.07 6.56 15.55
CA LEU A 10 -26.90 6.20 16.36
C LEU A 10 -26.00 5.12 15.71
N VAL A 11 -26.60 4.15 15.02
CA VAL A 11 -25.88 3.09 14.30
C VAL A 11 -25.19 3.63 13.07
N VAL A 12 -25.79 4.60 12.36
CA VAL A 12 -25.20 5.25 11.18
C VAL A 12 -24.04 6.18 11.57
N VAL A 13 -24.15 6.88 12.70
CA VAL A 13 -23.12 7.82 13.19
C VAL A 13 -21.90 7.08 13.78
N LEU A 14 -22.11 5.92 14.39
CA LEU A 14 -21.03 5.05 14.87
C LEU A 14 -20.50 4.09 13.79
N ALA A 15 -21.16 4.02 12.62
CA ALA A 15 -20.73 3.16 11.51
C ALA A 15 -19.26 3.37 11.10
N PRO A 16 -18.71 4.61 11.00
CA PRO A 16 -17.29 4.79 10.64
C PRO A 16 -16.31 4.23 11.68
N LEU A 17 -16.74 4.10 12.95
CA LEU A 17 -15.93 3.43 13.99
C LEU A 17 -16.08 1.90 13.95
N LEU A 18 -17.23 1.41 13.48
CA LEU A 18 -17.49 -0.03 13.29
C LEU A 18 -16.86 -0.56 12.00
N THR A 19 -16.72 0.29 10.99
CA THR A 19 -15.93 0.06 9.78
C THR A 19 -14.56 0.68 9.99
N GLY A 20 -13.75 0.08 10.87
CA GLY A 20 -12.39 0.55 11.12
C GLY A 20 -11.64 0.72 9.81
N SER A 21 -11.52 1.95 9.33
CA SER A 21 -10.55 2.28 8.29
C SER A 21 -9.22 2.32 9.00
N ASP A 22 -8.59 1.16 9.12
CA ASP A 22 -7.23 1.05 9.61
C ASP A 22 -6.37 2.03 8.80
N LEU A 23 -5.70 2.96 9.49
CA LEU A 23 -4.61 3.73 8.90
C LEU A 23 -3.48 2.73 8.61
N ILE A 24 -3.52 2.10 7.45
CA ILE A 24 -2.52 1.13 7.02
C ILE A 24 -1.28 1.92 6.60
N LEU A 25 -0.22 1.81 7.41
CA LEU A 25 1.12 2.28 7.09
C LEU A 25 1.97 1.05 6.76
N PRO A 26 1.97 0.58 5.51
CA PRO A 26 2.72 -0.62 5.16
C PRO A 26 4.22 -0.33 5.29
N LEU A 27 4.95 -1.20 5.96
CA LEU A 27 6.40 -1.09 6.13
C LEU A 27 7.12 -1.33 4.79
N ASP A 28 6.60 -2.29 4.02
CA ASP A 28 7.14 -2.74 2.75
C ASP A 28 6.05 -3.33 1.82
N CYS A 29 6.45 -3.83 0.65
CA CYS A 29 5.53 -4.44 -0.31
C CYS A 29 4.89 -5.76 0.17
N SER A 30 5.49 -6.45 1.15
CA SER A 30 4.89 -7.64 1.74
C SER A 30 3.68 -7.29 2.57
N ASP A 31 3.70 -6.19 3.32
CA ASP A 31 2.52 -5.72 4.08
C ASP A 31 1.35 -5.39 3.15
N ILE A 32 1.64 -4.75 2.01
CA ILE A 32 0.64 -4.43 0.99
C ILE A 32 0.00 -5.72 0.45
N TYR A 33 0.82 -6.71 0.11
CA TYR A 33 0.34 -8.01 -0.37
C TYR A 33 -0.48 -8.76 0.70
N ASN A 34 -0.04 -8.72 1.96
CA ASN A 34 -0.73 -9.40 3.06
C ASN A 34 -2.09 -8.76 3.37
N HIS A 35 -2.22 -7.44 3.18
CA HIS A 35 -3.48 -6.74 3.31
C HIS A 35 -4.44 -7.06 2.14
N ASN A 36 -3.92 -7.12 0.90
CA ASN A 36 -4.69 -7.56 -0.26
C ASN A 36 -3.79 -8.25 -1.29
N ASN A 37 -3.88 -9.57 -1.36
CA ASN A 37 -3.07 -10.41 -2.26
C ASN A 37 -3.44 -10.30 -3.75
N SER A 38 -4.50 -9.57 -4.07
CA SER A 38 -4.95 -9.32 -5.45
C SER A 38 -4.43 -7.98 -6.00
N GLN A 39 -3.59 -7.26 -5.24
CA GLN A 39 -2.95 -6.04 -5.70
C GLN A 39 -1.94 -6.36 -6.81
N PRO A 40 -1.99 -5.64 -7.95
CA PRO A 40 -1.05 -5.86 -9.06
C PRO A 40 0.35 -5.32 -8.75
N SER A 41 1.33 -5.68 -9.58
CA SER A 41 2.62 -4.98 -9.56
C SER A 41 2.44 -3.49 -9.90
N GLY A 42 3.16 -2.60 -9.22
CA GLY A 42 2.96 -1.16 -9.39
C GLY A 42 3.72 -0.30 -8.39
N VAL A 43 3.51 1.03 -8.46
CA VAL A 43 4.09 1.98 -7.52
C VAL A 43 3.18 2.14 -6.31
N TYR A 44 3.72 1.94 -5.11
CA TYR A 44 3.02 2.07 -3.85
C TYR A 44 3.78 2.97 -2.88
N THR A 45 3.06 3.53 -1.90
CA THR A 45 3.66 4.28 -0.79
C THR A 45 3.85 3.36 0.41
N ILE A 46 5.07 3.31 0.95
CA ILE A 46 5.43 2.58 2.17
C ILE A 46 6.04 3.52 3.22
N TYR A 47 6.13 3.07 4.47
CA TYR A 47 6.56 3.84 5.65
C TYR A 47 7.64 3.07 6.45
N PRO A 48 8.87 2.91 5.91
CA PRO A 48 9.88 1.99 6.44
C PRO A 48 10.36 2.30 7.87
N ILE A 49 10.28 3.56 8.29
CA ILE A 49 10.69 4.03 9.61
C ILE A 49 9.58 4.84 10.32
N GLY A 50 8.32 4.52 10.02
CA GLY A 50 7.13 5.09 10.66
C GLY A 50 6.42 6.17 9.84
N ALA A 51 5.40 6.80 10.45
CA ALA A 51 4.38 7.60 9.75
C ALA A 51 4.90 8.78 8.91
N THR A 52 6.09 9.30 9.20
CA THR A 52 6.69 10.42 8.49
C THR A 52 7.67 10.00 7.40
N SER A 53 7.83 8.69 7.16
CA SER A 53 8.84 8.13 6.25
C SER A 53 8.28 7.66 4.91
N ALA A 54 7.18 8.29 4.48
CA ALA A 54 6.53 7.97 3.23
C ALA A 54 7.54 7.99 2.06
N VAL A 55 7.69 6.85 1.38
CA VAL A 55 8.49 6.73 0.18
C VAL A 55 7.73 5.92 -0.86
N GLN A 56 7.85 6.32 -2.12
CA GLN A 56 7.28 5.57 -3.23
C GLN A 56 8.27 4.52 -3.71
N VAL A 57 7.81 3.27 -3.80
CA VAL A 57 8.59 2.13 -4.28
C VAL A 57 7.79 1.39 -5.35
N PHE A 58 8.49 0.69 -6.24
CA PHE A 58 7.83 -0.28 -7.09
C PHE A 58 7.72 -1.61 -6.33
N CYS A 59 6.49 -2.11 -6.20
CA CYS A 59 6.22 -3.43 -5.66
C CYS A 59 6.00 -4.40 -6.82
N ASP A 60 6.81 -5.44 -6.87
CA ASP A 60 6.58 -6.59 -7.75
C ASP A 60 5.79 -7.64 -6.96
N MET A 61 4.52 -7.79 -7.33
CA MET A 61 3.55 -8.69 -6.68
C MET A 61 3.44 -10.04 -7.37
N GLU A 62 4.19 -10.28 -8.45
CA GLU A 62 4.02 -11.44 -9.33
C GLU A 62 5.27 -12.33 -9.38
N THR A 63 6.45 -11.74 -9.57
CA THR A 63 7.69 -12.48 -9.79
C THR A 63 8.05 -13.32 -8.57
N LEU A 64 8.25 -14.64 -8.77
CA LEU A 64 8.68 -15.58 -7.72
C LEU A 64 7.82 -15.54 -6.45
N GLY A 65 6.51 -15.33 -6.59
CA GLY A 65 5.58 -15.25 -5.45
C GLY A 65 5.37 -13.83 -4.92
N GLY A 66 5.91 -12.81 -5.60
CA GLY A 66 5.64 -11.40 -5.35
C GLY A 66 6.25 -10.88 -4.04
N ARG A 67 5.62 -9.83 -3.49
CA ARG A 67 6.00 -9.18 -2.21
C ARG A 67 7.35 -8.48 -2.25
N TRP A 68 7.90 -8.24 -3.43
CA TRP A 68 9.22 -7.65 -3.58
C TRP A 68 9.14 -6.13 -3.54
N THR A 69 9.90 -5.53 -2.63
CA THR A 69 10.20 -4.10 -2.64
C THR A 69 11.40 -3.84 -3.53
N VAL A 70 11.19 -3.26 -4.70
CA VAL A 70 12.28 -2.96 -5.64
C VAL A 70 13.01 -1.69 -5.20
N PHE A 71 14.30 -1.82 -4.88
CA PHE A 71 15.16 -0.70 -4.50
C PHE A 71 16.08 -0.20 -5.62
N GLN A 72 16.28 -0.99 -6.68
CA GLN A 72 17.04 -0.60 -7.88
C GLN A 72 16.59 -1.43 -9.08
N SER A 73 16.45 -0.81 -10.25
CA SER A 73 16.12 -1.48 -11.52
C SER A 73 16.86 -0.88 -12.71
N ARG A 74 17.24 -1.73 -13.67
CA ARG A 74 17.86 -1.37 -14.96
C ARG A 74 17.17 -2.15 -16.07
N LEU A 75 16.60 -1.44 -17.04
CA LEU A 75 15.84 -2.04 -18.13
C LEU A 75 16.40 -1.68 -19.51
N ASP A 76 16.59 -0.40 -19.77
CA ASP A 76 16.91 0.14 -21.11
C ASP A 76 18.13 1.08 -21.14
N GLY A 77 18.75 1.32 -19.98
CA GLY A 77 19.88 2.25 -19.86
C GLY A 77 19.50 3.72 -19.94
N SER A 78 18.22 4.08 -19.85
CA SER A 78 17.73 5.47 -19.87
C SER A 78 18.25 6.33 -18.71
N VAL A 79 18.62 5.70 -17.60
CA VAL A 79 19.12 6.37 -16.40
C VAL A 79 20.63 6.14 -16.25
N ASN A 80 21.40 7.21 -16.14
CA ASN A 80 22.82 7.13 -15.78
C ASN A 80 23.00 6.89 -14.27
N PHE A 81 23.75 5.84 -13.92
CA PHE A 81 24.10 5.46 -12.55
C PHE A 81 25.52 5.87 -12.15
N TYR A 82 26.32 6.43 -13.06
CA TYR A 82 27.60 7.04 -12.73
C TYR A 82 27.35 8.40 -12.07
N ARG A 83 27.15 8.39 -10.75
CA ARG A 83 26.80 9.56 -9.92
C ARG A 83 27.73 9.67 -8.71
N PRO A 84 27.96 10.89 -8.18
CA PRO A 84 28.74 11.09 -6.95
C PRO A 84 27.99 10.55 -5.72
N TRP A 85 28.68 10.51 -4.57
CA TRP A 85 28.16 9.95 -3.33
C TRP A 85 26.88 10.61 -2.81
N ASP A 86 26.79 11.94 -2.89
CA ASP A 86 25.65 12.71 -2.34
C ASP A 86 24.44 12.78 -3.28
N HIS A 87 24.38 11.89 -4.27
CA HIS A 87 23.31 11.83 -5.25
C HIS A 87 22.22 10.81 -4.88
#